data_AF-A0A832ZRT1-F1
#
_entry.id   AF-A0A832ZRT1-F1
#
_cell.length_a   1.000
_cell.length_b   1.000
_cell.length_c   1.000
_cell.angle_alpha   90.00
_cell.angle_beta   90.00
_cell.angle_gamma   90.00
#
_symmetry.space_group_name_H-M   'P 1'
#
loop_
_entity.id
_entity.type
_entity.pdbx_description
1 polymer ?
#
loop_
_entity_poly.entity_id
_entity_poly.type
_entity_poly.pdbx_seq_one_letter_code
_entity_poly.pdbx_strand_id
1 'polypeptide(L)' 'NSYGDHRIAIAFAIAGLLLKGRSIVKNFHVYRDSYPTFLQDIKSLGGRVELKC' A
#
# COMPACT_ATOMS: atom_id res chain seq x y z
N ASN A 1 -2.89 5.90 10.00
CA ASN A 1 -4.30 5.86 9.56
C ASN A 1 -4.38 6.76 8.34
N SER A 2 -4.93 6.31 7.20
CA SER A 2 -4.98 7.11 5.94
C SER A 2 -6.11 8.13 5.89
N TYR A 3 -7.04 8.09 6.86
CA TYR A 3 -8.22 8.97 6.95
C TYR A 3 -9.10 8.97 5.68
N GLY A 4 -9.08 7.89 4.91
CA GLY A 4 -9.85 7.77 3.67
C GLY A 4 -9.16 8.36 2.42
N ASP A 5 -7.99 8.98 2.54
CA ASP A 5 -7.25 9.49 1.39
C ASP A 5 -6.37 8.38 0.78
N HIS A 6 -6.68 8.01 -0.46
CA HIS A 6 -5.98 6.99 -1.23
C HIS A 6 -4.51 7.32 -1.48
N ARG A 7 -4.15 8.61 -1.60
CA ARG A 7 -2.77 9.06 -1.80
C ARG A 7 -1.94 8.83 -0.55
N ILE A 8 -2.50 9.12 0.62
CA ILE A 8 -1.83 8.88 1.91
C ILE A 8 -1.63 7.38 2.12
N ALA A 9 -2.64 6.56 1.80
CA ALA A 9 -2.52 5.11 1.86
C ALA A 9 -1.36 4.61 0.98
N ILE A 10 -1.31 5.04 -0.29
CA ILE A 10 -0.26 4.66 -1.25
C ILE A 10 1.12 5.14 -0.79
N ALA A 11 1.23 6.38 -0.32
CA ALA A 11 2.49 6.95 0.19
C ALA A 11 3.03 6.12 1.37
N PHE A 12 2.18 5.71 2.32
CA PHE A 12 2.59 4.85 3.42
C PHE A 12 2.99 3.44 2.96
N ALA A 13 2.35 2.88 1.93
CA ALA A 13 2.74 1.59 1.38
C ALA A 13 4.14 1.66 0.75
N ILE A 14 4.43 2.70 -0.03
CA ILE A 14 5.76 2.92 -0.61
C ILE A 14 6.81 3.15 0.49
N ALA A 15 6.51 4.00 1.48
CA ALA A 15 7.41 4.20 2.61
C ALA A 15 7.70 2.90 3.37
N GLY A 16 6.68 2.06 3.58
CA GLY A 16 6.81 0.77 4.24
C GLY A 16 7.71 -0.23 3.51
N LEU A 17 7.81 -0.14 2.18
CA LEU A 17 8.72 -0.98 1.37
C LEU A 17 10.19 -0.63 1.57
N LEU A 18 10.49 0.62 1.96
CA LEU A 18 11.86 1.10 2.19
C LEU A 18 12.37 0.82 3.61
N LEU A 19 11.46 0.59 4.56
CA LEU A 19 11.80 0.37 5.96
C LEU A 19 12.29 -1.07 6.20
N LYS A 20 13.27 -1.22 7.09
CA LYS A 20 13.69 -2.54 7.57
C LYS A 20 12.60 -3.10 8.50
N GLY A 21 12.03 -4.24 8.14
CA GLY A 21 11.03 -4.95 8.93
C GLY A 21 9.64 -4.96 8.30
N ARG A 22 8.60 -5.20 9.12
CA ARG A 22 7.21 -5.28 8.67
C ARG A 22 6.48 -4.00 9.04
N SER A 23 5.90 -3.33 8.04
CA SER A 23 5.03 -2.16 8.21
C SER A 23 3.57 -2.55 7.97
N ILE A 24 2.63 -1.96 8.72
CA ILE A 24 1.19 -2.21 8.57
C ILE A 24 0.49 -0.89 8.28
N VAL A 25 -0.10 -0.79 7.08
CA VAL A 25 -0.94 0.35 6.68
C VAL A 25 -2.42 -0.02 6.90
N LYS A 26 -3.09 0.67 7.83
CA LYS A 26 -4.52 0.47 8.11
C LYS A 26 -5.40 1.09 7.01
N ASN A 27 -6.56 0.48 6.76
CA ASN A 27 -7.55 0.95 5.76
C ASN A 27 -6.95 1.12 4.36
N PHE A 28 -6.06 0.21 3.96
CA PHE A 28 -5.36 0.35 2.69
C PHE A 28 -6.30 0.24 1.47
N HIS A 29 -7.47 -0.41 1.60
CA HIS A 29 -8.43 -0.67 0.51
C HIS A 29 -8.80 0.55 -0.36
N VAL A 30 -8.71 1.78 0.18
CA VAL A 30 -8.98 3.04 -0.54
C VAL A 30 -8.08 3.25 -1.76
N TYR A 31 -6.94 2.56 -1.87
CA TYR A 31 -6.07 2.64 -3.06
C TYR A 31 -6.82 2.26 -4.35
N ARG A 32 -7.86 1.41 -4.24
CA ARG A 32 -8.63 0.90 -5.38
C ARG A 32 -9.44 1.97 -6.09
N ASP A 33 -9.78 3.05 -5.40
CA ASP A 33 -10.61 4.13 -5.94
C ASP A 33 -9.86 4.93 -7.02
N SER A 34 -8.54 5.08 -6.87
CA SER A 34 -7.70 5.83 -7.80
C SER A 34 -6.75 4.95 -8.62
N TYR A 35 -6.29 3.82 -8.06
CA TYR A 35 -5.22 3.02 -8.63
C TYR A 35 -5.42 1.51 -8.38
N PRO A 36 -6.44 0.89 -9.00
CA PRO A 36 -6.83 -0.49 -8.71
C PRO A 36 -5.73 -1.54 -8.97
N THR A 37 -4.80 -1.28 -9.90
CA THR A 37 -3.69 -2.19 -10.23
C THR A 37 -2.44 -2.00 -9.35
N PHE A 38 -2.44 -1.05 -8.40
CA PHE A 38 -1.27 -0.72 -7.57
C PHE A 38 -0.55 -1.94 -6.98
N LEU A 39 -1.30 -2.89 -6.40
CA LEU A 39 -0.70 -4.08 -5.81
C LEU A 39 -0.07 -5.03 -6.83
N GLN A 40 -0.61 -5.09 -8.04
CA GLN A 40 -0.03 -5.89 -9.12
C GLN A 40 1.29 -5.26 -9.57
N ASP A 41 1.30 -3.94 -9.72
CA ASP A 41 2.49 -3.17 -10.14
C ASP A 41 3.60 -3.26 -9.10
N ILE A 42 3.28 -3.11 -7.81
CA ILE A 42 4.27 -3.28 -6.74
C ILE A 42 4.85 -4.69 -6.73
N LYS A 43 4.02 -5.72 -6.92
CA LYS A 43 4.48 -7.11 -6.96
C LYS A 43 5.33 -7.41 -8.19
N SER A 44 4.98 -6.87 -9.37
CA SER A 44 5.76 -7.06 -10.60
C SER A 44 7.14 -6.40 -10.51
N LEU A 45 7.24 -5.30 -9.75
CA LEU A 45 8.49 -4.62 -9.41
C LEU A 45 9.28 -5.32 -8.28
N GLY A 46 8.81 -6.45 -7.75
CA GLY A 46 9.47 -7.22 -6.69
C GLY A 46 9.17 -6.74 -5.26
N GLY A 47 8.24 -5.80 -5.09
CA GLY A 47 7.78 -5.33 -3.79
C GLY A 47 7.00 -6.40 -3.03
N ARG A 48 7.37 -6.63 -1.77
CA ARG A 48 6.73 -7.62 -0.89
C ARG A 48 5.57 -6.98 -0.12
N VAL A 49 4.36 -7.16 -0.64
CA VAL A 49 3.13 -6.64 -0.03
C VAL A 49 2.09 -7.75 0.18
N GLU A 50 1.43 -7.72 1.33
CA GLU A 50 0.37 -8.67 1.71
C GLU A 50 -0.86 -7.87 2.17
N LEU A 51 -2.03 -8.21 1.62
CA LEU A 51 -3.30 -7.72 2.14
C LEU A 51 -3.79 -8.68 3.21
N LYS A 52 -4.05 -8.16 4.41
CA LYS A 52 -4.86 -8.87 5.41
C LYS A 52 -6.26 -8.27 5.44
N CYS A 53 -7.24 -9.12 5.16
CA CYS A 53 -8.66 -8.83 5.34
C CYS A 53 -9.02 -8.90 6.82
#